data_AF-A0A0D8ZSK5-F1
#
_entry.id   AF-A0A0D8ZSK5-F1
#
_cell.length_a   1.000
_cell.length_b   1.000
_cell.length_c   1.000
_cell.angle_alpha   90.00
_cell.angle_beta   90.00
_cell.angle_gamma   90.00
#
_symmetry.space_group_name_H-M   'P 1'
#
loop_
_entity.id
_entity.type
_entity.pdbx_description
1 polymer ?
#
loop_
_entity_poly.entity_id
_entity_poly.type
_entity_poly.pdbx_seq_one_letter_code
_entity_poly.pdbx_strand_id
1 'polypeptide(L)'
;MTPEVLSSYPQIQELHVAEVVSYLQHNHWMSVSHPSPRLLVFEKGVDDRGKPIQIVLPSKDDYEDTPYLLAKAVNLLSVLESLPFQEVVKAIDSSAHIS
;
A
#
# COMPACT_ATOMS: atom_id res chain seq x y z
N MET A 1 -15.04 1.03 3.06
CA MET A 1 -14.86 1.27 1.61
C MET A 1 -15.60 0.16 0.90
N THR A 2 -16.58 0.53 0.06
CA THR A 2 -17.46 -0.36 -0.70
C THR A 2 -16.79 -0.80 -2.02
N PRO A 3 -17.30 -1.87 -2.69
CA PRO A 3 -16.83 -2.29 -4.02
C PRO A 3 -16.78 -1.15 -5.07
N GLU A 4 -17.58 -0.11 -4.87
CA GLU A 4 -17.65 1.10 -5.70
C GLU A 4 -16.31 1.86 -5.76
N VAL A 5 -15.51 1.81 -4.68
CA VAL A 5 -14.19 2.47 -4.64
C VAL A 5 -13.20 1.72 -5.53
N LEU A 6 -13.20 0.38 -5.53
CA LEU A 6 -12.35 -0.41 -6.42
C LEU A 6 -12.72 -0.22 -7.89
N SER A 7 -14.02 -0.04 -8.16
CA SER A 7 -14.53 0.26 -9.51
C SER A 7 -14.01 1.58 -10.05
N SER A 8 -13.65 2.51 -9.16
CA SER A 8 -13.13 3.84 -9.51
C SER A 8 -11.63 3.82 -9.86
N TYR A 9 -10.92 2.73 -9.57
CA TYR A 9 -9.47 2.63 -9.71
C TYR A 9 -9.05 1.30 -10.37
N PRO A 10 -9.37 1.09 -11.67
CA PRO A 10 -9.09 -0.17 -12.37
C PRO A 10 -7.60 -0.53 -12.36
N GLN A 11 -6.70 0.45 -12.40
CA GLN A 11 -5.25 0.23 -12.37
C GLN A 11 -4.73 -0.44 -11.08
N ILE A 12 -5.53 -0.52 -10.01
CA ILE A 12 -5.16 -1.33 -8.84
C ILE A 12 -5.08 -2.82 -9.17
N GLN A 13 -5.80 -3.29 -10.18
CA GLN A 13 -5.78 -4.70 -10.59
C GLN A 13 -4.45 -5.11 -11.23
N GLU A 14 -3.65 -4.14 -11.67
CA GLU A 14 -2.35 -4.37 -12.31
C GLU A 14 -1.19 -4.27 -11.29
N LEU A 15 -1.46 -3.78 -10.08
CA LEU A 15 -0.47 -3.58 -9.04
C LEU A 15 -0.21 -4.87 -8.25
N HIS A 16 1.05 -5.22 -8.07
CA HIS A 16 1.48 -6.38 -7.29
C HIS A 16 1.93 -5.98 -5.88
N VAL A 17 1.72 -6.88 -4.91
CA VAL A 17 2.17 -6.70 -3.52
C VAL A 17 3.65 -6.39 -3.44
N ALA A 18 4.47 -7.08 -4.24
CA ALA A 18 5.92 -6.91 -4.24
C ALA A 18 6.35 -5.48 -4.63
N GLU A 19 5.63 -4.84 -5.55
CA GLU A 19 5.91 -3.48 -6.02
C GLU A 19 5.61 -2.48 -4.91
N VAL A 20 4.47 -2.63 -4.22
CA VAL A 20 4.14 -1.80 -3.06
C VAL A 20 5.15 -2.00 -1.94
N VAL A 21 5.56 -3.24 -1.66
CA VAL A 21 6.59 -3.53 -0.65
C VAL A 21 7.90 -2.83 -0.99
N SER A 22 8.37 -2.95 -2.24
CA SER A 22 9.59 -2.28 -2.71
C SER A 22 9.48 -0.76 -2.55
N TYR A 23 8.36 -0.17 -2.99
CA TYR A 23 8.11 1.26 -2.84
C TYR A 23 8.16 1.71 -1.37
N LEU A 24 7.49 0.98 -0.47
CA LEU A 24 7.48 1.31 0.96
C LEU A 24 8.88 1.25 1.58
N GLN A 25 9.66 0.22 1.24
CA GLN A 25 11.04 0.07 1.72
C GLN A 25 11.95 1.20 1.21
N HIS A 26 11.87 1.54 -0.07
CA HIS A 26 12.60 2.68 -0.65
C HIS A 26 12.23 4.01 0.01
N ASN A 27 10.97 4.16 0.44
CA ASN A 27 10.47 5.35 1.11
C ASN A 27 10.57 5.28 2.65
N HIS A 28 11.47 4.44 3.17
CA HIS A 28 11.81 4.34 4.59
C HIS A 28 10.65 3.95 5.51
N TRP A 29 9.67 3.19 5.01
CA TRP A 29 8.72 2.50 5.87
C TRP A 29 9.38 1.29 6.52
N MET A 30 9.14 1.09 7.81
CA MET A 30 9.73 0.00 8.58
C MET A 30 8.77 -1.19 8.62
N SER A 31 9.24 -2.37 8.23
CA SER A 31 8.46 -3.60 8.41
C SER A 31 8.38 -3.96 9.89
N VAL A 32 7.18 -4.31 10.36
CA VAL A 32 6.94 -4.78 11.74
C VAL A 32 6.36 -6.18 11.73
N SER A 33 6.71 -6.97 12.74
CA SER A 33 6.21 -8.33 12.87
C SER A 33 4.72 -8.34 13.19
N HIS A 34 4.00 -9.27 12.57
CA HIS A 34 2.58 -9.48 12.81
C HIS A 34 2.31 -10.97 13.00
N PRO A 35 1.44 -11.38 13.95
CA PRO A 35 1.20 -12.80 14.24
C PRO A 35 0.55 -13.56 13.08
N SER A 36 -0.20 -12.86 12.22
CA SER A 36 -0.75 -13.46 11.01
C SER A 36 0.30 -13.48 9.90
N PRO A 37 0.75 -14.65 9.41
CA PRO A 37 1.70 -14.73 8.30
C PRO A 37 1.08 -14.33 6.95
N ARG A 38 -0.24 -14.12 6.91
CA ARG A 38 -0.95 -13.63 5.72
C ARG A 38 -0.82 -12.13 5.52
N LEU A 39 -0.26 -11.41 6.49
CA LEU A 39 -0.19 -9.95 6.49
C LEU A 39 1.26 -9.48 6.59
N LEU A 40 1.57 -8.46 5.80
CA LEU A 40 2.78 -7.66 5.93
C LEU A 40 2.36 -6.31 6.50
N VAL A 41 3.03 -5.85 7.55
CA VAL A 41 2.72 -4.58 8.20
C VAL A 41 3.94 -3.67 8.14
N PHE A 42 3.70 -2.42 7.77
CA PHE A 42 4.71 -1.37 7.64
C PHE A 42 4.29 -0.15 8.45
N GLU A 43 5.26 0.50 9.11
CA GLU A 43 5.04 1.69 9.91
C GLU A 43 5.93 2.86 9.48
N LYS A 44 5.41 4.08 9.59
CA LYS A 44 6.18 5.32 9.39
C LYS A 44 5.60 6.47 10.19
N GLY A 45 6.44 7.16 10.96
CA GLY A 45 6.02 8.33 11.74
C GLY A 45 4.88 8.03 12.72
N VAL A 46 4.16 9.07 13.14
CA VAL A 46 2.99 8.97 14.02
C VAL A 46 1.88 9.92 13.57
N ASP A 47 0.62 9.58 13.86
CA ASP A 47 -0.55 10.45 13.68
C ASP A 47 -0.59 11.56 14.76
N ASP A 48 -1.58 12.46 14.66
CA ASP A 48 -1.78 13.57 15.60
C ASP A 48 -2.04 13.13 17.07
N ARG A 49 -2.26 11.82 17.28
CA ARG A 49 -2.46 11.21 18.61
C ARG A 49 -1.23 10.42 19.06
N GLY A 50 -0.11 10.52 18.33
CA GLY A 50 1.13 9.81 18.63
C GLY A 50 1.10 8.31 18.28
N LYS A 51 0.12 7.83 17.50
CA LYS A 51 0.07 6.42 17.10
C LYS A 51 0.81 6.21 15.78
N PRO A 52 1.58 5.12 15.62
CA PRO A 52 2.25 4.82 14.35
C PRO A 52 1.26 4.78 13.18
N ILE A 53 1.62 5.41 12.06
CA ILE A 53 0.86 5.27 10.82
C ILE A 53 1.22 3.91 10.24
N GLN A 54 0.21 3.09 9.98
CA GLN A 54 0.39 1.71 9.52
C GLN A 54 -0.19 1.49 8.13
N ILE A 55 0.55 0.76 7.30
CA ILE A 55 0.06 0.13 6.08
C ILE A 55 0.05 -1.37 6.28
N VAL A 56 -1.07 -2.00 5.94
CA VAL A 56 -1.24 -3.45 5.99
C VAL A 56 -1.46 -3.95 4.57
N LEU A 57 -0.58 -4.86 4.13
CA LEU A 57 -0.65 -5.53 2.85
C LEU A 57 -0.92 -7.03 3.05
N PRO A 58 -1.56 -7.70 2.10
CA PRO A 58 -1.55 -9.16 2.08
C PRO A 58 -0.12 -9.63 1.79
N SER A 59 0.22 -10.85 2.22
CA SER A 59 1.54 -11.45 1.94
C SER A 59 1.67 -12.01 0.53
N LYS A 60 0.56 -12.08 -0.24
CA LYS A 60 0.48 -12.70 -1.56
C LYS A 60 -0.58 -12.01 -2.41
N ASP A 61 -0.41 -12.05 -3.72
CA ASP A 61 -1.35 -11.46 -4.68
C ASP A 61 -2.68 -12.24 -4.79
N ASP A 62 -2.65 -13.56 -4.55
CA ASP A 62 -3.77 -14.47 -4.80
C ASP A 62 -4.86 -14.49 -3.71
N TYR A 63 -4.72 -13.69 -2.65
CA TYR A 63 -5.78 -13.54 -1.66
C TYR A 63 -6.94 -12.67 -2.18
N GLU A 64 -8.16 -13.06 -1.82
CA GLU A 64 -9.39 -12.39 -2.23
C GLU A 64 -9.43 -10.90 -1.85
N ASP A 65 -8.81 -10.55 -0.72
CA ASP A 65 -8.76 -9.19 -0.19
C ASP A 65 -7.59 -8.35 -0.74
N THR A 66 -6.77 -8.89 -1.64
CA THR A 66 -5.59 -8.18 -2.15
C THR A 66 -5.92 -6.85 -2.83
N PRO A 67 -6.81 -6.78 -3.84
CA PRO A 67 -7.11 -5.51 -4.50
C PRO A 67 -7.61 -4.45 -3.51
N TYR A 68 -8.37 -4.88 -2.51
CA TYR A 68 -8.88 -4.01 -1.46
C TYR A 68 -7.76 -3.43 -0.57
N LEU A 69 -6.85 -4.27 -0.10
CA LEU A 69 -5.75 -3.84 0.76
C LEU A 69 -4.74 -2.96 0.00
N LEU A 70 -4.45 -3.27 -1.27
CA LEU A 70 -3.63 -2.42 -2.15
C LEU A 70 -4.28 -1.05 -2.34
N ALA A 71 -5.58 -0.99 -2.65
CA ALA A 71 -6.28 0.28 -2.79
C ALA A 71 -6.25 1.12 -1.50
N LYS A 72 -6.38 0.49 -0.33
CA LYS A 72 -6.24 1.20 0.96
C LYS A 72 -4.84 1.76 1.17
N ALA A 73 -3.80 1.00 0.83
CA ALA A 73 -2.42 1.43 0.94
C ALA A 73 -2.16 2.65 0.04
N VAL A 74 -2.52 2.55 -1.24
CA VAL A 74 -2.37 3.65 -2.21
C VAL A 74 -3.17 4.88 -1.78
N ASN A 75 -4.41 4.70 -1.30
CA ASN A 75 -5.21 5.82 -0.81
C ASN A 75 -4.54 6.51 0.39
N LEU A 76 -4.01 5.76 1.35
CA LEU A 76 -3.29 6.35 2.48
C LEU A 76 -2.04 7.12 2.02
N LEU A 77 -1.23 6.52 1.13
CA LEU A 77 -0.06 7.17 0.55
C LEU A 77 -0.44 8.47 -0.18
N SER A 78 -1.54 8.46 -0.94
CA SER A 78 -2.04 9.64 -1.65
C SER A 78 -2.33 10.82 -0.72
N VAL A 79 -2.89 10.53 0.47
CA VAL A 79 -3.14 11.54 1.50
C VAL A 79 -1.85 12.03 2.13
N LEU A 80 -0.94 11.13 2.49
CA LEU A 80 0.32 11.47 3.17
C LEU A 80 1.27 12.27 2.26
N GLU A 81 1.31 11.93 0.97
CA GLU A 81 2.19 12.54 -0.01
C GLU A 81 1.54 13.74 -0.72
N SER A 82 0.25 14.00 -0.45
CA SER A 82 -0.55 15.02 -1.15
C SER A 82 -0.51 14.85 -2.68
N LEU A 83 -0.52 13.59 -3.13
CA LEU A 83 -0.53 13.22 -4.55
C LEU A 83 -1.87 12.61 -4.94
N PRO A 84 -2.34 12.81 -6.18
CA PRO A 84 -3.49 12.06 -6.69
C PRO A 84 -3.23 10.55 -6.65
N PHE A 85 -4.26 9.76 -6.36
CA PHE A 85 -4.19 8.30 -6.31
C PHE A 85 -3.45 7.67 -7.51
N GLN A 86 -3.75 8.14 -8.72
CA GLN A 86 -3.14 7.67 -9.97
C GLN A 86 -1.62 7.91 -10.02
N GLU A 87 -1.16 9.04 -9.48
CA GLU A 87 0.27 9.37 -9.47
C GLU A 87 1.03 8.52 -8.47
N VAL A 88 0.39 8.13 -7.35
CA VAL A 88 0.96 7.16 -6.42
C VAL A 88 1.09 5.78 -7.07
N VAL A 89 0.08 5.31 -7.80
CA VAL A 89 0.16 4.03 -8.55
C VAL A 89 1.34 4.04 -9.52
N LYS A 90 1.48 5.11 -10.32
CA LYS A 90 2.62 5.27 -11.25
C LYS A 90 3.96 5.32 -10.54
N ALA A 91 4.04 5.96 -9.37
CA ALA A 91 5.27 6.04 -8.59
C ALA A 91 5.69 4.67 -8.04
N ILE A 92 4.71 3.85 -7.61
CA ILE A 92 4.96 2.47 -7.17
C ILE A 92 5.50 1.63 -8.33
N ASP A 93 4.81 1.64 -9.47
CA ASP A 93 5.19 0.90 -10.69
C ASP A 93 6.60 1.30 -11.18
N SER A 94 6.87 2.62 -11.25
CA SER A 94 8.18 3.14 -11.64
C SER A 94 9.31 2.74 -10.67
N SER A 95 9.01 2.59 -9.38
CA SER A 95 10.00 2.21 -8.35
C SER A 95 10.34 0.72 -8.43
N ALA A 96 9.44 -0.12 -8.94
CA ALA A 96 9.69 -1.55 -9.16
C ALA A 96 10.74 -1.80 -10.25
N HIS A 97 10.83 -0.91 -11.25
CA HIS A 97 11.81 -1.02 -12.34
C HIS A 97 13.23 -0.57 -11.99
N ILE A 98 13.44 -0.03 -10.79
CA ILE A 98 14.76 0.44 -10.32
C ILE A 98 15.43 -0.63 -9.42
N SER A 99 14.76 -1.77 -9.18
CA SER A 99 15.20 -2.86 -8.31
C SER A 99 15.90 -4.00 -9.06
#